data_AF-A0A7K2TEQ7-F1
#
_entry.id   AF-A0A7K2TEQ7-F1
#
_cell.length_a   1.000
_cell.length_b   1.000
_cell.length_c   1.000
_cell.angle_alpha   90.00
_cell.angle_beta   90.00
_cell.angle_gamma   90.00
#
_symmetry.space_group_name_H-M   'P 1'
#
loop_
_entity.id
_entity.type
_entity.pdbx_description
1 polymer ?
#
loop_
_entity_poly.entity_id
_entity_poly.type
_entity_poly.pdbx_seq_one_letter_code
_entity_poly.pdbx_strand_id
1 'polypeptide(L)'
;MSPQLTSQFFPLDSCFYAPFATSAGTGAQHLDTVLSERLAPQRLTAGQHNDLLALTQECIAEEALRYFTYRLEDLNLPAVTENHIERLREAAYKVARHRPLGEIYNLVWRSTRAAAESAQKNPRAPRVNISTHAVNQFETHALRAVTEPTWPIKAFGEVAGCGLSAMTRTLFYTVLDLQPLEPSFCDIEQGLPQPASDPAPPVADTGVQPDEAGVPDDDDELAFFIQWLHTYPGSWDPEAVFRCLDGLEQTAAGMEYDVEQRVARRAVAHLKLLHERLAVVLDPRQAALAVVAATDLLQHPVTGRDPESMRPVGAVVRQRLVETVLQTMPEASADE
;
A
#
# COMPACT_ATOMS: atom_id res chain seq x y z
N MET A 1 18.75 -22.64 -11.89
CA MET A 1 18.79 -21.47 -10.99
C MET A 1 17.43 -21.37 -10.34
N SER A 2 17.37 -21.68 -9.05
CA SER A 2 16.14 -21.73 -8.27
C SER A 2 15.75 -20.31 -7.84
N PRO A 3 14.49 -19.90 -7.96
CA PRO A 3 14.08 -18.56 -7.56
C PRO A 3 14.03 -18.42 -6.03
N GLN A 4 14.59 -17.33 -5.50
CA GLN A 4 14.46 -16.89 -4.10
C GLN A 4 13.20 -16.02 -3.92
N LEU A 5 12.54 -16.15 -2.77
CA LEU A 5 11.37 -15.38 -2.38
C LEU A 5 11.83 -14.25 -1.43
N THR A 6 11.68 -12.98 -1.83
CA THR A 6 11.95 -11.80 -0.99
C THR A 6 10.71 -10.90 -0.88
N SER A 7 10.73 -10.02 0.12
CA SER A 7 9.59 -9.30 0.70
C SER A 7 9.24 -7.93 0.06
N GLN A 8 9.73 -7.64 -1.16
CA GLN A 8 9.47 -6.37 -1.87
C GLN A 8 9.01 -6.59 -3.33
N PHE A 9 8.06 -5.75 -3.78
CA PHE A 9 7.52 -5.75 -5.15
C PHE A 9 8.12 -4.58 -5.94
N PHE A 10 8.97 -4.89 -6.93
CA PHE A 10 9.72 -3.93 -7.71
C PHE A 10 9.18 -3.83 -9.16
N PRO A 11 8.34 -2.85 -9.53
CA PRO A 11 7.73 -2.80 -10.86
C PRO A 11 8.68 -2.34 -12.01
N LEU A 12 9.85 -1.78 -11.68
CA LEU A 12 10.90 -1.43 -12.65
C LEU A 12 12.12 -2.37 -12.60
N ASP A 13 12.40 -3.02 -11.46
CA ASP A 13 13.30 -4.20 -11.40
C ASP A 13 12.61 -5.50 -11.82
N SER A 14 11.28 -5.51 -11.92
CA SER A 14 10.52 -6.50 -12.69
C SER A 14 10.69 -6.25 -14.19
N CYS A 15 11.93 -6.17 -14.66
CA CYS A 15 12.24 -6.69 -15.96
C CYS A 15 12.11 -8.20 -15.81
N PHE A 16 10.92 -8.72 -16.10
CA PHE A 16 10.78 -10.15 -16.30
C PHE A 16 11.58 -10.52 -17.54
N TYR A 17 12.86 -10.81 -17.31
CA TYR A 17 13.72 -11.40 -18.28
C TYR A 17 13.33 -12.87 -18.37
N ALA A 18 12.21 -13.14 -19.06
CA ALA A 18 12.16 -14.37 -19.82
C ALA A 18 13.31 -14.20 -20.83
N PRO A 19 14.38 -15.01 -20.76
CA PRO A 19 15.40 -14.98 -21.81
C PRO A 19 14.63 -15.03 -23.11
N PHE A 20 15.00 -14.19 -24.08
CA PHE A 20 14.43 -14.30 -25.39
C PHE A 20 14.53 -15.78 -25.77
N ALA A 21 13.40 -16.48 -25.75
CA ALA A 21 13.22 -17.60 -26.64
C ALA A 21 13.41 -17.02 -28.06
N THR A 22 13.28 -17.83 -29.09
CA THR A 22 13.60 -17.44 -30.47
C THR A 22 13.04 -16.08 -30.97
N SER A 23 12.11 -15.40 -30.27
CA SER A 23 11.74 -13.99 -30.48
C SER A 23 11.28 -13.23 -29.21
N ALA A 24 11.21 -11.89 -29.30
CA ALA A 24 10.63 -11.00 -28.28
C ALA A 24 9.16 -11.29 -27.93
N GLY A 25 8.34 -11.69 -28.92
CA GLY A 25 6.95 -12.06 -28.68
C GLY A 25 6.81 -13.30 -27.81
N THR A 26 7.72 -14.27 -27.98
CA THR A 26 7.77 -15.49 -27.16
C THR A 26 8.27 -15.20 -25.75
N GLY A 27 9.22 -14.26 -25.59
CA GLY A 27 9.67 -13.77 -24.29
C GLY A 27 8.53 -13.15 -23.47
N ALA A 28 7.73 -12.28 -24.09
CA ALA A 28 6.58 -11.65 -23.43
C ALA A 28 5.52 -12.69 -22.99
N GLN A 29 5.20 -13.68 -23.83
CA GLN A 29 4.26 -14.76 -23.48
C GLN A 29 4.76 -15.62 -22.31
N HIS A 30 6.06 -15.89 -22.27
CA HIS A 30 6.65 -16.69 -21.21
C HIS A 30 6.69 -15.94 -19.88
N LEU A 31 7.02 -14.65 -19.94
CA LEU A 31 6.87 -13.72 -18.82
C LEU A 31 5.44 -13.73 -18.29
N ASP A 32 4.43 -13.49 -19.13
CA ASP A 32 3.02 -13.46 -18.73
C ASP A 32 2.61 -14.77 -18.07
N THR A 33 3.09 -15.90 -18.58
CA THR A 33 2.84 -17.22 -18.00
C THR A 33 3.42 -17.32 -16.58
N VAL A 34 4.69 -16.95 -16.39
CA VAL A 34 5.36 -16.98 -15.08
C VAL A 34 4.68 -16.03 -14.08
N LEU A 35 4.29 -14.84 -14.53
CA LEU A 35 3.54 -13.88 -13.71
C LEU A 35 2.19 -14.42 -13.27
N SER A 36 1.41 -14.95 -14.23
CA SER A 36 0.09 -15.51 -13.98
C SER A 36 0.19 -16.70 -13.02
N GLU A 37 1.23 -17.53 -13.17
CA GLU A 37 1.49 -18.66 -12.27
C GLU A 37 1.87 -18.25 -10.85
N ARG A 38 2.56 -17.11 -10.66
CA ARG A 38 2.93 -16.63 -9.33
C ARG A 38 1.81 -15.87 -8.64
N LEU A 39 0.97 -15.20 -9.42
CA LEU A 39 -0.21 -14.49 -8.93
C LEU A 39 -1.43 -15.41 -8.79
N ALA A 40 -1.31 -16.69 -9.15
CA ALA A 40 -2.38 -17.68 -9.01
C ALA A 40 -2.83 -17.77 -7.54
N PRO A 41 -4.12 -17.54 -7.23
CA PRO A 41 -4.62 -17.47 -5.86
C PRO A 41 -4.31 -18.70 -5.00
N GLN A 42 -4.13 -19.88 -5.61
CA GLN A 42 -3.82 -21.13 -4.89
C GLN A 42 -2.40 -21.19 -4.32
N ARG A 43 -1.49 -20.32 -4.79
CA ARG A 43 -0.06 -20.33 -4.42
C ARG A 43 0.33 -19.22 -3.46
N LEU A 44 -0.62 -18.36 -3.10
CA LEU A 44 -0.37 -17.21 -2.25
C LEU A 44 -0.28 -17.61 -0.78
N THR A 45 0.66 -17.01 -0.05
CA THR A 45 0.74 -17.11 1.42
C THR A 45 -0.38 -16.32 2.07
N ALA A 46 -0.58 -16.49 3.39
CA ALA A 46 -1.60 -15.76 4.12
C ALA A 46 -1.42 -14.22 4.05
N GLY A 47 -0.18 -13.73 4.09
CA GLY A 47 0.12 -12.30 3.92
C GLY A 47 -0.26 -11.79 2.53
N GLN A 48 0.15 -12.52 1.49
CA GLN A 48 -0.16 -12.18 0.10
C GLN A 48 -1.66 -12.26 -0.22
N HIS A 49 -2.39 -13.14 0.47
CA HIS A 49 -3.85 -13.18 0.42
C HIS A 49 -4.49 -11.90 0.95
N ASN A 50 -4.03 -11.43 2.11
CA ASN A 50 -4.52 -10.18 2.68
C ASN A 50 -4.19 -8.98 1.77
N ASP A 51 -3.01 -8.98 1.16
CA ASP A 51 -2.61 -7.94 0.21
C ASP A 51 -3.47 -7.98 -1.07
N LEU A 52 -3.76 -9.17 -1.60
CA LEU A 52 -4.67 -9.34 -2.74
C LEU A 52 -6.08 -8.83 -2.42
N LEU A 53 -6.59 -9.12 -1.21
CA LEU A 53 -7.86 -8.60 -0.75
C LEU A 53 -7.82 -7.08 -0.59
N ALA A 54 -6.79 -6.51 0.05
CA ALA A 54 -6.63 -5.06 0.16
C ALA A 54 -6.62 -4.38 -1.21
N LEU A 55 -5.86 -4.94 -2.16
CA LEU A 55 -5.81 -4.47 -3.55
C LEU A 55 -7.16 -4.60 -4.27
N THR A 56 -7.91 -5.66 -3.99
CA THR A 56 -9.26 -5.85 -4.54
C THR A 56 -10.22 -4.78 -4.05
N GLN A 57 -10.23 -4.48 -2.76
CA GLN A 57 -11.04 -3.40 -2.20
C GLN A 57 -10.66 -2.05 -2.81
N GLU A 58 -9.36 -1.76 -2.88
CA GLU A 58 -8.82 -0.55 -3.49
C GLU A 58 -9.24 -0.42 -4.96
N CYS A 59 -9.08 -1.49 -5.74
CA CYS A 59 -9.49 -1.51 -7.15
C CYS A 59 -10.98 -1.23 -7.31
N ILE A 60 -11.86 -1.83 -6.50
CA ILE A 60 -13.31 -1.57 -6.55
C ILE A 60 -13.60 -0.10 -6.22
N ALA A 61 -12.96 0.43 -5.17
CA ALA A 61 -13.19 1.80 -4.71
C ALA A 61 -12.69 2.84 -5.73
N GLU A 62 -11.43 2.74 -6.17
CA GLU A 62 -10.83 3.67 -7.13
C GLU A 62 -11.53 3.62 -8.49
N GLU A 63 -11.99 2.43 -8.90
CA GLU A 63 -12.76 2.28 -10.13
C GLU A 63 -14.15 2.95 -10.04
N ALA A 64 -14.79 2.92 -8.87
CA ALA A 64 -16.01 3.68 -8.60
C ALA A 64 -15.77 5.20 -8.63
N LEU A 65 -14.64 5.67 -8.10
CA LEU A 65 -14.25 7.09 -8.14
C LEU A 65 -13.96 7.54 -9.58
N ARG A 66 -13.26 6.73 -10.36
CA ARG A 66 -13.01 6.96 -11.79
C ARG A 66 -14.33 7.11 -12.55
N TYR A 67 -15.29 6.21 -12.30
CA TYR A 67 -16.62 6.32 -12.89
C TYR A 67 -17.38 7.56 -12.41
N PHE A 68 -17.25 7.96 -11.13
CA PHE A 68 -17.87 9.16 -10.60
C PHE A 68 -17.37 10.42 -11.32
N THR A 69 -16.06 10.55 -11.49
CA THR A 69 -15.44 11.64 -12.24
C THR A 69 -15.91 11.67 -13.69
N TYR A 70 -15.87 10.52 -14.38
CA TYR A 70 -16.40 10.40 -15.74
C TYR A 70 -17.86 10.86 -15.85
N ARG A 71 -18.72 10.48 -14.89
CA ARG A 71 -20.13 10.87 -14.88
C ARG A 71 -20.33 12.37 -14.66
N LEU A 72 -19.49 13.03 -13.87
CA LEU A 72 -19.54 14.48 -13.73
C LEU A 72 -19.16 15.16 -15.06
N GLU A 73 -18.11 14.69 -15.72
CA GLU A 73 -17.66 15.20 -17.01
C GLU A 73 -18.72 15.02 -18.10
N ASP A 74 -19.29 13.82 -18.22
CA ASP A 74 -20.36 13.49 -19.17
C ASP A 74 -21.60 14.39 -18.98
N LEU A 75 -21.91 14.74 -17.73
CA LEU A 75 -23.01 15.63 -17.38
C LEU A 75 -22.64 17.12 -17.39
N ASN A 76 -21.41 17.49 -17.80
CA ASN A 76 -20.87 18.86 -17.79
C ASN A 76 -20.97 19.55 -16.42
N LEU A 77 -20.78 18.76 -15.36
CA LEU A 77 -20.72 19.20 -13.98
C LEU A 77 -19.27 19.50 -13.57
N PRO A 78 -19.04 20.43 -12.62
CA PRO A 78 -17.68 20.70 -12.17
C PRO A 78 -17.10 19.50 -11.41
N ALA A 79 -15.78 19.42 -11.40
CA ALA A 79 -15.06 18.45 -10.58
C ALA A 79 -15.38 18.60 -9.09
N VAL A 80 -15.12 17.54 -8.33
CA VAL A 80 -15.19 17.55 -6.88
C VAL A 80 -14.04 18.40 -6.33
N THR A 81 -14.31 19.23 -5.34
CA THR A 81 -13.27 20.04 -4.69
C THR A 81 -12.37 19.17 -3.81
N GLU A 82 -11.14 19.60 -3.55
CA GLU A 82 -10.19 18.89 -2.68
C GLU A 82 -10.78 18.59 -1.29
N ASN A 83 -11.56 19.52 -0.73
CA ASN A 83 -12.21 19.33 0.58
C ASN A 83 -13.26 18.19 0.59
N HIS A 84 -13.82 17.83 -0.56
CA HIS A 84 -14.85 16.80 -0.68
C HIS A 84 -14.34 15.49 -1.27
N ILE A 85 -13.13 15.46 -1.83
CA ILE A 85 -12.58 14.25 -2.45
C ILE A 85 -12.26 13.17 -1.42
N GLU A 86 -11.77 13.56 -0.24
CA GLU A 86 -11.43 12.61 0.83
C GLU A 86 -12.69 11.94 1.42
N ARG A 87 -13.78 12.70 1.57
CA ARG A 87 -15.07 12.11 2.01
C ARG A 87 -15.67 11.18 0.96
N LEU A 88 -15.57 11.56 -0.32
CA LEU A 88 -15.99 10.72 -1.43
C LEU A 88 -15.19 9.41 -1.47
N ARG A 89 -13.86 9.49 -1.30
CA ARG A 89 -12.96 8.35 -1.17
C ARG A 89 -13.37 7.47 0.00
N GLU A 90 -13.51 8.03 1.19
CA GLU A 90 -13.88 7.28 2.39
C GLU A 90 -15.20 6.50 2.19
N ALA A 91 -16.21 7.14 1.60
CA ALA A 91 -17.48 6.49 1.27
C ALA A 91 -17.32 5.36 0.24
N ALA A 92 -16.51 5.57 -0.80
CA ALA A 92 -16.24 4.55 -1.82
C ALA A 92 -15.52 3.33 -1.23
N TYR A 93 -14.46 3.53 -0.43
CA TYR A 93 -13.74 2.45 0.24
C TYR A 93 -14.61 1.68 1.23
N LYS A 94 -15.50 2.37 1.96
CA LYS A 94 -16.45 1.73 2.86
C LYS A 94 -17.43 0.84 2.10
N VAL A 95 -18.10 1.35 1.07
CA VAL A 95 -19.09 0.56 0.32
C VAL A 95 -18.46 -0.57 -0.49
N ALA A 96 -17.21 -0.41 -0.95
CA ALA A 96 -16.46 -1.44 -1.68
C ALA A 96 -16.27 -2.75 -0.90
N ARG A 97 -16.25 -2.72 0.44
CA ARG A 97 -16.20 -3.94 1.26
C ARG A 97 -17.50 -4.73 1.29
N HIS A 98 -18.62 -4.10 0.94
CA HIS A 98 -19.93 -4.67 1.18
C HIS A 98 -20.71 -4.95 -0.10
N ARG A 99 -20.46 -4.18 -1.16
CA ARG A 99 -21.26 -4.22 -2.40
C ARG A 99 -20.38 -4.47 -3.62
N PRO A 100 -20.90 -5.19 -4.64
CA PRO A 100 -20.20 -5.36 -5.90
C PRO A 100 -20.09 -4.04 -6.67
N LEU A 101 -19.07 -3.94 -7.54
CA LEU A 101 -18.79 -2.73 -8.30
C LEU A 101 -19.99 -2.28 -9.16
N GLY A 102 -20.73 -3.22 -9.76
CA GLY A 102 -21.91 -2.91 -10.57
C GLY A 102 -23.03 -2.21 -9.79
N GLU A 103 -23.21 -2.55 -8.50
CA GLU A 103 -24.14 -1.85 -7.61
C GLU A 103 -23.62 -0.46 -7.24
N ILE A 104 -22.33 -0.35 -6.92
CA ILE A 104 -21.69 0.93 -6.57
C ILE A 104 -21.79 1.92 -7.74
N TYR A 105 -21.56 1.46 -8.98
CA TYR A 105 -21.81 2.26 -10.17
C TYR A 105 -23.25 2.77 -10.25
N ASN A 106 -24.25 1.98 -9.85
CA ASN A 106 -25.64 2.45 -9.79
C ASN A 106 -25.80 3.59 -8.77
N LEU A 107 -25.16 3.49 -7.61
CA LEU A 107 -25.16 4.55 -6.59
C LEU A 107 -24.52 5.84 -7.13
N VAL A 108 -23.37 5.72 -7.81
CA VAL A 108 -22.69 6.83 -8.49
C VAL A 108 -23.61 7.48 -9.53
N TRP A 109 -24.21 6.67 -10.41
CA TRP A 109 -25.10 7.15 -11.46
C TRP A 109 -26.32 7.89 -10.89
N ARG A 110 -26.97 7.36 -9.85
CA ARG A 110 -28.10 8.02 -9.18
C ARG A 110 -27.70 9.37 -8.58
N SER A 111 -26.56 9.41 -7.91
CA SER A 111 -26.07 10.58 -7.19
C SER A 111 -25.72 11.73 -8.15
N THR A 112 -24.99 11.41 -9.22
CA THR A 112 -24.61 12.38 -10.27
C THR A 112 -25.82 12.85 -11.08
N ARG A 113 -26.77 11.96 -11.39
CA ARG A 113 -28.03 12.33 -12.06
C ARG A 113 -28.89 13.26 -11.21
N ALA A 114 -29.07 12.96 -9.93
CA ALA A 114 -29.81 13.82 -9.02
C ALA A 114 -29.17 15.21 -8.89
N ALA A 115 -27.83 15.28 -8.90
CA ALA A 115 -27.11 16.54 -8.93
C ALA A 115 -27.34 17.33 -10.23
N ALA A 116 -27.30 16.67 -11.40
CA ALA A 116 -27.62 17.31 -12.68
C ALA A 116 -29.06 17.82 -12.74
N GLU A 117 -30.03 17.03 -12.28
CA GLU A 117 -31.43 17.45 -12.19
C GLU A 117 -31.61 18.65 -11.24
N SER A 118 -30.88 18.67 -10.12
CA SER A 118 -30.86 19.80 -9.18
C SER A 118 -30.27 21.06 -9.82
N ALA A 119 -29.19 20.92 -10.60
CA ALA A 119 -28.57 22.01 -11.34
C ALA A 119 -29.52 22.63 -12.38
N GLN A 120 -30.27 21.79 -13.10
CA GLN A 120 -31.27 22.24 -14.07
C GLN A 120 -32.42 23.00 -13.40
N LYS A 121 -32.88 22.53 -12.22
CA LYS A 121 -33.94 23.18 -11.45
C LYS A 121 -33.49 24.49 -10.81
N ASN A 122 -32.20 24.65 -10.51
CA ASN A 122 -31.65 25.83 -9.84
C ASN A 122 -30.50 26.48 -10.64
N PRO A 123 -30.77 27.12 -11.80
CA PRO A 123 -29.71 27.65 -12.68
C PRO A 123 -28.83 28.75 -12.06
N ARG A 124 -29.30 29.39 -10.98
CA ARG A 124 -28.58 30.46 -10.27
C ARG A 124 -27.66 29.93 -9.15
N ALA A 125 -27.71 28.64 -8.83
CA ALA A 125 -26.87 28.07 -7.79
C ALA A 125 -25.39 28.07 -8.24
N PRO A 126 -24.43 28.36 -7.33
CA PRO A 126 -23.01 28.24 -7.65
C PRO A 126 -22.69 26.84 -8.14
N ARG A 127 -21.99 26.72 -9.29
CA ARG A 127 -21.73 25.41 -9.91
C ARG A 127 -20.98 24.46 -8.97
N VAL A 128 -20.07 25.00 -8.14
CA VAL A 128 -19.30 24.24 -7.13
C VAL A 128 -20.19 23.49 -6.13
N ASN A 129 -21.39 23.99 -5.83
CA ASN A 129 -22.31 23.33 -4.91
C ASN A 129 -22.99 22.11 -5.54
N ILE A 130 -22.93 21.95 -6.87
CA ILE A 130 -23.56 20.84 -7.58
C ILE A 130 -22.76 19.54 -7.39
N SER A 131 -21.43 19.58 -7.55
CA SER A 131 -20.58 18.41 -7.29
C SER A 131 -20.61 18.02 -5.81
N THR A 132 -20.67 19.01 -4.92
CA THR A 132 -20.91 18.79 -3.48
C THR A 132 -22.22 18.06 -3.21
N HIS A 133 -23.31 18.43 -3.91
CA HIS A 133 -24.58 17.71 -3.80
C HIS A 133 -24.47 16.25 -4.29
N ALA A 134 -23.74 16.00 -5.38
CA ALA A 134 -23.49 14.64 -5.87
C ALA A 134 -22.75 13.80 -4.81
N VAL A 135 -21.71 14.37 -4.18
CA VAL A 135 -20.94 13.70 -3.12
C VAL A 135 -21.83 13.37 -1.92
N ASN A 136 -22.61 14.33 -1.41
CA ASN A 136 -23.51 14.10 -0.27
C ASN A 136 -24.57 13.02 -0.55
N GLN A 137 -25.11 12.96 -1.78
CA GLN A 137 -26.06 11.91 -2.18
C GLN A 137 -25.37 10.54 -2.23
N PHE A 138 -24.15 10.49 -2.79
CA PHE A 138 -23.38 9.26 -2.85
C PHE A 138 -23.04 8.74 -1.46
N GLU A 139 -22.57 9.61 -0.56
CA GLU A 139 -22.30 9.25 0.84
C GLU A 139 -23.55 8.69 1.54
N THR A 140 -24.70 9.34 1.36
CA THR A 140 -25.96 8.88 1.94
C THR A 140 -26.36 7.50 1.41
N HIS A 141 -26.23 7.29 0.10
CA HIS A 141 -26.52 6.00 -0.53
C HIS A 141 -25.51 4.92 -0.14
N ALA A 142 -24.22 5.25 -0.08
CA ALA A 142 -23.15 4.34 0.33
C ALA A 142 -23.35 3.90 1.78
N LEU A 143 -23.61 4.85 2.69
CA LEU A 143 -23.92 4.54 4.09
C LEU A 143 -25.11 3.60 4.21
N ARG A 144 -26.21 3.89 3.49
CA ARG A 144 -27.39 3.02 3.47
C ARG A 144 -27.05 1.63 2.93
N ALA A 145 -26.26 1.53 1.87
CA ALA A 145 -25.86 0.25 1.28
C ALA A 145 -25.02 -0.60 2.24
N VAL A 146 -24.25 0.04 3.13
CA VAL A 146 -23.50 -0.61 4.21
C VAL A 146 -24.42 -1.02 5.37
N THR A 147 -25.33 -0.14 5.82
CA THR A 147 -26.18 -0.42 6.98
C THR A 147 -27.35 -1.34 6.69
N GLU A 148 -27.82 -1.41 5.44
CA GLU A 148 -28.92 -2.26 4.99
C GLU A 148 -28.41 -3.25 3.92
N PRO A 149 -27.79 -4.39 4.28
CA PRO A 149 -27.28 -5.38 3.31
C PRO A 149 -28.36 -5.95 2.38
N THR A 150 -29.61 -5.99 2.84
CA THR A 150 -30.75 -6.47 2.05
C THR A 150 -31.35 -5.41 1.12
N TRP A 151 -30.85 -4.16 1.13
CA TRP A 151 -31.34 -3.11 0.24
C TRP A 151 -31.11 -3.52 -1.22
N PRO A 152 -32.17 -3.69 -2.04
CA PRO A 152 -32.00 -4.08 -3.43
C PRO A 152 -31.46 -2.92 -4.26
N ILE A 153 -30.24 -3.09 -4.76
CA ILE A 153 -29.60 -2.16 -5.70
C ILE A 153 -29.50 -2.88 -7.04
N LYS A 154 -29.94 -2.21 -8.11
CA LYS A 154 -29.81 -2.78 -9.45
C LYS A 154 -28.35 -2.67 -9.90
N ALA A 155 -27.65 -3.79 -10.05
CA ALA A 155 -26.31 -3.79 -10.62
C ALA A 155 -26.31 -3.37 -12.09
N PHE A 156 -25.25 -2.67 -12.52
CA PHE A 156 -24.92 -2.54 -13.94
C PHE A 156 -24.21 -3.79 -14.44
N GLY A 157 -24.62 -4.31 -15.59
CA GLY A 157 -23.90 -5.39 -16.30
C GLY A 157 -22.85 -4.89 -17.28
N GLU A 158 -22.97 -3.64 -17.74
CA GLU A 158 -21.99 -2.98 -18.61
C GLU A 158 -22.13 -1.46 -18.47
N VAL A 159 -21.01 -0.74 -18.59
CA VAL A 159 -20.99 0.72 -18.60
C VAL A 159 -20.48 1.22 -19.95
N ALA A 160 -21.38 1.79 -20.75
CA ALA A 160 -21.02 2.42 -22.00
C ALA A 160 -20.15 3.68 -21.76
N GLY A 161 -19.09 3.84 -22.55
CA GLY A 161 -18.26 5.05 -22.57
C GLY A 161 -17.21 5.18 -21.45
N CYS A 162 -17.29 4.36 -20.40
CA CYS A 162 -16.29 4.30 -19.34
C CYS A 162 -15.83 2.85 -19.14
N GLY A 163 -14.98 2.37 -20.06
CA GLY A 163 -14.38 1.04 -19.96
C GLY A 163 -13.50 0.92 -18.72
N LEU A 164 -13.38 -0.29 -18.17
CA LEU A 164 -12.63 -0.55 -16.93
C LEU A 164 -11.16 -0.13 -17.03
N SER A 165 -10.57 0.30 -15.90
CA SER A 165 -9.13 0.57 -15.84
C SER A 165 -8.30 -0.70 -16.11
N ALA A 166 -7.07 -0.51 -16.58
CA ALA A 166 -6.17 -1.64 -16.85
C ALA A 166 -5.94 -2.50 -15.60
N MET A 167 -5.78 -1.87 -14.43
CA MET A 167 -5.58 -2.57 -13.16
C MET A 167 -6.80 -3.42 -12.79
N THR A 168 -8.01 -2.86 -12.85
CA THR A 168 -9.24 -3.61 -12.57
C THR A 168 -9.42 -4.77 -13.55
N ARG A 169 -9.11 -4.58 -14.84
CA ARG A 169 -9.19 -5.67 -15.84
C ARG A 169 -8.22 -6.80 -15.53
N THR A 170 -6.96 -6.46 -15.24
CA THR A 170 -5.92 -7.45 -14.94
C THR A 170 -6.26 -8.22 -13.66
N LEU A 171 -6.64 -7.52 -12.59
CA LEU A 171 -7.00 -8.17 -11.33
C LEU A 171 -8.18 -9.12 -11.52
N PHE A 172 -9.28 -8.65 -12.10
CA PHE A 172 -10.49 -9.48 -12.17
C PHE A 172 -10.42 -10.56 -13.24
N TYR A 173 -9.96 -10.28 -14.46
CA TYR A 173 -9.95 -11.28 -15.53
C TYR A 173 -8.73 -12.19 -15.51
N THR A 174 -7.57 -11.70 -15.08
CA THR A 174 -6.32 -12.48 -15.15
C THR A 174 -5.99 -13.15 -13.83
N VAL A 175 -6.17 -12.46 -12.69
CA VAL A 175 -5.78 -13.00 -11.37
C VAL A 175 -6.94 -13.76 -10.71
N LEU A 176 -8.13 -13.17 -10.68
CA LEU A 176 -9.29 -13.76 -10.00
C LEU A 176 -10.16 -14.65 -10.90
N ASP A 177 -10.07 -14.49 -12.22
CA ASP A 177 -10.95 -15.12 -13.22
C ASP A 177 -12.46 -14.87 -12.94
N LEU A 178 -12.78 -13.61 -12.60
CA LEU A 178 -14.12 -13.15 -12.24
C LEU A 178 -14.59 -12.00 -13.12
N GLN A 179 -15.91 -11.85 -13.26
CA GLN A 179 -16.52 -10.68 -13.87
C GLN A 179 -16.49 -9.50 -12.88
N PRO A 180 -15.87 -8.35 -13.18
CA PRO A 180 -15.60 -7.29 -12.20
C PRO A 180 -16.83 -6.60 -11.61
N LEU A 181 -17.98 -6.66 -12.28
CA LEU A 181 -19.19 -5.95 -11.85
C LEU A 181 -20.11 -6.78 -10.94
N GLU A 182 -19.88 -8.08 -10.84
CA GLU A 182 -20.82 -9.04 -10.23
C GLU A 182 -20.49 -9.43 -8.78
N PRO A 183 -19.28 -9.92 -8.45
CA PRO A 183 -18.99 -10.43 -7.12
C PRO A 183 -18.80 -9.28 -6.13
N SER A 184 -19.33 -9.45 -4.93
CA SER A 184 -18.99 -8.58 -3.81
C SER A 184 -17.61 -8.95 -3.27
N PHE A 185 -17.00 -8.04 -2.52
CA PHE A 185 -15.76 -8.31 -1.81
C PHE A 185 -15.85 -9.57 -0.93
N CYS A 186 -16.98 -9.79 -0.27
CA CYS A 186 -17.20 -10.96 0.57
C CYS A 186 -17.27 -12.26 -0.24
N ASP A 187 -17.88 -12.22 -1.43
CA ASP A 187 -17.91 -13.38 -2.34
C ASP A 187 -16.49 -13.73 -2.82
N ILE A 188 -15.66 -12.72 -3.08
CA ILE A 188 -14.25 -12.91 -3.46
C ILE A 188 -13.48 -13.53 -2.29
N GLU A 189 -13.58 -12.96 -1.09
CA GLU A 189 -12.93 -13.46 0.12
C GLU A 189 -13.30 -14.93 0.40
N GLN A 190 -14.58 -15.29 0.24
CA GLN A 190 -15.05 -16.66 0.45
C GLN A 190 -14.67 -17.61 -0.71
N GLY A 191 -14.54 -17.09 -1.92
CA GLY A 191 -14.18 -17.85 -3.12
C GLY A 191 -12.69 -18.12 -3.26
N LEU A 192 -11.84 -17.41 -2.51
CA LEU A 192 -10.40 -17.63 -2.54
C LEU A 192 -10.03 -19.01 -1.95
N PRO A 193 -9.09 -19.74 -2.57
CA PRO A 193 -8.61 -21.03 -2.06
C PRO A 193 -7.88 -20.84 -0.74
N GLN A 194 -7.78 -21.88 0.11
CA GLN A 194 -7.01 -21.75 1.35
C GLN A 194 -5.57 -21.31 1.07
N PRO A 195 -5.00 -20.39 1.89
CA PRO A 195 -3.63 -19.92 1.69
C PRO A 195 -2.66 -21.10 1.75
N ALA A 196 -1.62 -21.04 0.93
CA ALA A 196 -0.52 -21.99 1.04
C ALA A 196 0.13 -21.85 2.43
N SER A 197 0.38 -22.97 3.10
CA SER A 197 1.16 -22.98 4.33
C SER A 197 2.53 -22.37 4.07
N ASP A 198 3.00 -21.49 4.95
CA ASP A 198 4.36 -20.95 4.84
C ASP A 198 5.37 -22.10 4.73
N PRO A 199 6.41 -21.97 3.88
CA PRO A 199 7.47 -22.96 3.83
C PRO A 199 8.02 -23.10 5.24
N ALA A 200 7.95 -24.30 5.81
CA ALA A 200 8.57 -24.57 7.10
C ALA A 200 10.04 -24.12 7.03
N PRO A 201 10.57 -23.43 8.05
CA PRO A 201 11.98 -23.08 8.07
C PRO A 201 12.79 -24.36 7.87
N PRO A 202 13.85 -24.34 7.05
CA PRO A 202 14.67 -25.52 6.85
C PRO A 202 15.16 -25.96 8.23
N VAL A 203 14.75 -27.17 8.62
CA VAL A 203 15.28 -27.82 9.82
C VAL A 203 16.78 -27.93 9.56
N ALA A 204 17.56 -27.19 10.35
CA ALA A 204 19.00 -27.25 10.31
C ALA A 204 19.42 -28.67 10.68
N ASP A 205 19.61 -29.51 9.66
CA ASP A 205 20.26 -30.79 9.83
C ASP A 205 21.73 -30.49 10.10
N THR A 206 22.12 -30.68 11.36
CA THR A 206 23.49 -30.58 11.85
C THR A 206 24.44 -31.40 10.98
N GLY A 207 25.28 -30.71 10.20
CA GLY A 207 26.37 -31.30 9.44
C GLY A 207 27.43 -30.23 9.17
N VAL A 208 28.38 -30.11 10.09
CA VAL A 208 29.53 -29.21 10.00
C VAL A 208 30.35 -29.49 8.74
N GLN A 209 30.60 -28.46 7.94
CA GLN A 209 31.93 -28.23 7.35
C GLN A 209 32.17 -26.72 7.16
N PRO A 210 33.24 -26.15 7.75
CA PRO A 210 33.60 -24.76 7.56
C PRO A 210 34.52 -24.65 6.34
N ASP A 211 34.11 -23.90 5.32
CA ASP A 211 35.05 -23.09 4.55
C ASP A 211 34.36 -22.06 3.62
N GLU A 212 35.05 -20.93 3.52
CA GLU A 212 34.90 -19.83 2.55
C GLU A 212 33.77 -18.79 2.76
N ALA A 213 34.13 -17.79 3.59
CA ALA A 213 33.91 -16.36 3.41
C ALA A 213 32.88 -15.93 2.33
N GLY A 214 31.62 -15.81 2.72
CA GLY A 214 30.60 -15.01 2.04
C GLY A 214 30.31 -13.74 2.84
N VAL A 215 30.25 -12.62 2.14
CA VAL A 215 29.94 -11.26 2.63
C VAL A 215 28.63 -11.26 3.46
N PRO A 216 28.56 -10.56 4.62
CA PRO A 216 27.36 -10.54 5.47
C PRO A 216 26.17 -9.92 4.75
N ASP A 217 25.01 -10.57 4.90
CA ASP A 217 23.70 -10.20 4.39
C ASP A 217 23.14 -9.02 5.21
N ASP A 218 22.46 -8.06 4.57
CA ASP A 218 21.93 -6.82 5.18
C ASP A 218 20.91 -7.11 6.32
N ASP A 219 20.36 -8.34 6.36
CA ASP A 219 19.45 -8.86 7.39
C ASP A 219 20.15 -9.05 8.77
N ASP A 220 21.48 -9.20 8.80
CA ASP A 220 22.24 -9.32 10.04
C ASP A 220 22.55 -7.93 10.66
N GLU A 221 22.50 -6.83 9.90
CA GLU A 221 22.92 -5.51 10.39
C GLU A 221 21.94 -4.88 11.38
N LEU A 222 20.62 -4.98 11.12
CA LEU A 222 19.60 -4.43 12.03
C LEU A 222 19.52 -5.24 13.32
N ALA A 223 19.55 -6.57 13.22
CA ALA A 223 19.57 -7.46 14.37
C ALA A 223 20.81 -7.21 15.22
N PHE A 224 21.97 -7.07 14.60
CA PHE A 224 23.22 -6.69 15.27
C PHE A 224 23.11 -5.31 15.94
N PHE A 225 22.56 -4.31 15.27
CA PHE A 225 22.41 -2.97 15.82
C PHE A 225 21.45 -2.93 17.02
N ILE A 226 20.29 -3.59 16.93
CA ILE A 226 19.34 -3.69 18.05
C ILE A 226 19.97 -4.46 19.21
N GLN A 227 20.65 -5.56 18.92
CA GLN A 227 21.37 -6.33 19.94
C GLN A 227 22.46 -5.50 20.62
N TRP A 228 23.18 -4.68 19.86
CA TRP A 228 24.18 -3.75 20.39
C TRP A 228 23.54 -2.69 21.31
N LEU A 229 22.47 -2.01 20.85
CA LEU A 229 21.75 -1.03 21.66
C LEU A 229 21.16 -1.64 22.95
N HIS A 230 20.73 -2.90 22.88
CA HIS A 230 20.26 -3.67 24.02
C HIS A 230 21.40 -4.06 24.97
N THR A 231 22.59 -4.37 24.44
CA THR A 231 23.76 -4.78 25.25
C THR A 231 24.43 -3.59 25.94
N TYR A 232 24.40 -2.40 25.34
CA TYR A 232 25.09 -1.19 25.84
C TYR A 232 24.13 -0.03 26.19
N PRO A 233 23.30 -0.14 27.26
CA PRO A 233 22.31 0.88 27.62
C PRO A 233 22.85 2.29 27.86
N GLY A 234 24.06 2.41 28.39
CA GLY A 234 24.66 3.68 28.78
C GLY A 234 25.44 4.37 27.66
N SER A 235 25.49 3.76 26.48
CA SER A 235 26.32 4.22 25.37
C SER A 235 25.54 5.01 24.32
N TRP A 236 24.24 5.21 24.50
CA TRP A 236 23.38 5.96 23.59
C TRP A 236 22.19 6.59 24.32
N ASP A 237 21.61 7.64 23.73
CA ASP A 237 20.44 8.34 24.26
C ASP A 237 19.14 7.86 23.57
N PRO A 238 18.19 7.25 24.29
CA PRO A 238 16.89 6.87 23.73
C PRO A 238 16.09 8.04 23.14
N GLU A 239 16.21 9.24 23.69
CA GLU A 239 15.49 10.42 23.17
C GLU A 239 16.05 10.90 21.82
N ALA A 240 17.27 10.50 21.47
CA ALA A 240 17.87 10.78 20.17
C ALA A 240 17.07 10.16 19.02
N VAL A 241 16.43 9.01 19.24
CA VAL A 241 15.57 8.35 18.25
C VAL A 241 14.36 9.23 17.92
N PHE A 242 13.67 9.75 18.93
CA PHE A 242 12.51 10.62 18.72
C PHE A 242 12.90 11.95 18.05
N ARG A 243 14.00 12.58 18.50
CA ARG A 243 14.53 13.81 17.89
C ARG A 243 14.93 13.61 16.43
N CYS A 244 15.55 12.46 16.11
CA CYS A 244 15.89 12.10 14.74
C CYS A 244 14.63 12.00 13.87
N LEU A 245 13.59 11.30 14.34
CA LEU A 245 12.34 11.18 13.59
C LEU A 245 11.67 12.53 13.35
N ASP A 246 11.68 13.45 14.32
CA ASP A 246 11.15 14.80 14.14
C ASP A 246 11.90 15.58 13.04
N GLY A 247 13.24 15.47 13.03
CA GLY A 247 14.07 16.04 11.97
C GLY A 247 13.86 15.39 10.60
N LEU A 248 13.67 14.08 10.54
CA LEU A 248 13.43 13.34 9.29
C LEU A 248 12.07 13.64 8.69
N GLU A 249 11.05 13.92 9.49
CA GLU A 249 9.73 14.31 8.97
C GLU A 249 9.81 15.68 8.26
N GLN A 250 10.50 16.65 8.87
CA GLN A 250 10.67 17.98 8.29
C GLN A 250 11.50 17.95 7.00
N THR A 251 12.56 17.14 6.99
CA THR A 251 13.49 17.00 5.85
C THR A 251 13.08 15.92 4.85
N ALA A 252 11.96 15.24 5.08
CA ALA A 252 11.49 14.09 4.31
C ALA A 252 12.59 13.04 4.08
N ALA A 253 13.36 12.74 5.14
CA ALA A 253 14.52 11.85 5.12
C ALA A 253 15.61 12.17 4.06
N GLY A 254 15.66 13.41 3.57
CA GLY A 254 16.59 13.85 2.54
C GLY A 254 16.25 13.39 1.12
N MET A 255 14.99 13.01 0.87
CA MET A 255 14.50 12.61 -0.45
C MET A 255 14.43 13.79 -1.41
N GLU A 256 14.82 13.57 -2.66
CA GLU A 256 14.88 14.63 -3.69
C GLU A 256 13.52 14.84 -4.39
N TYR A 257 12.78 13.76 -4.65
CA TYR A 257 11.55 13.79 -5.43
C TYR A 257 10.28 13.93 -4.58
N ASP A 258 9.29 14.69 -5.06
CA ASP A 258 8.06 15.03 -4.32
C ASP A 258 7.18 13.82 -3.92
N VAL A 259 7.25 12.72 -4.67
CA VAL A 259 6.49 11.51 -4.37
C VAL A 259 7.15 10.76 -3.21
N GLU A 260 8.46 10.56 -3.28
CA GLU A 260 9.31 9.92 -2.29
C GLU A 260 9.36 10.73 -0.99
N GLN A 261 9.36 12.07 -1.09
CA GLN A 261 9.23 12.93 0.08
C GLN A 261 7.91 12.69 0.84
N ARG A 262 6.80 12.51 0.11
CA ARG A 262 5.49 12.20 0.73
C ARG A 262 5.47 10.82 1.38
N VAL A 263 6.07 9.82 0.72
CA VAL A 263 6.23 8.46 1.25
C VAL A 263 7.07 8.49 2.53
N ALA A 264 8.23 9.14 2.50
CA ALA A 264 9.13 9.29 3.64
C ALA A 264 8.47 10.01 4.82
N ARG A 265 7.80 11.14 4.58
CA ARG A 265 7.05 11.86 5.63
C ARG A 265 6.00 10.99 6.29
N ARG A 266 5.21 10.25 5.50
CA ARG A 266 4.18 9.34 6.02
C ARG A 266 4.79 8.22 6.86
N ALA A 267 5.87 7.61 6.36
CA ALA A 267 6.57 6.53 7.04
C ALA A 267 7.17 6.99 8.39
N VAL A 268 7.83 8.15 8.41
CA VAL A 268 8.39 8.74 9.63
C VAL A 268 7.28 9.15 10.61
N ALA A 269 6.18 9.74 10.13
CA ALA A 269 5.04 10.11 10.98
C ALA A 269 4.41 8.87 11.65
N HIS A 270 4.33 7.72 10.94
CA HIS A 270 3.87 6.47 11.54
C HIS A 270 4.80 5.96 12.64
N LEU A 271 6.13 6.06 12.47
CA LEU A 271 7.10 5.69 13.50
C LEU A 271 7.04 6.62 14.71
N LYS A 272 6.84 7.94 14.50
CA LYS A 272 6.64 8.90 15.61
C LYS A 272 5.39 8.57 16.42
N LEU A 273 4.27 8.33 15.74
CA LEU A 273 3.02 7.94 16.39
C LEU A 273 3.17 6.63 17.16
N LEU A 274 3.93 5.67 16.62
CA LEU A 274 4.26 4.42 17.31
C LEU A 274 5.09 4.69 18.56
N HIS A 275 6.13 5.52 18.47
CA HIS A 275 6.97 5.92 19.61
C HIS A 275 6.13 6.56 20.72
N GLU A 276 5.28 7.54 20.38
CA GLU A 276 4.41 8.23 21.33
C GLU A 276 3.45 7.28 22.05
N ARG A 277 2.88 6.30 21.33
CA ARG A 277 2.00 5.28 21.92
C ARG A 277 2.75 4.32 22.84
N LEU A 278 3.95 3.89 22.44
CA LEU A 278 4.75 2.96 23.22
C LEU A 278 5.36 3.61 24.46
N ALA A 279 5.77 4.88 24.38
CA ALA A 279 6.35 5.62 25.49
C ALA A 279 5.38 5.81 26.69
N VAL A 280 4.07 5.62 26.49
CA VAL A 280 3.07 5.65 27.56
C VAL A 280 3.11 4.38 28.42
N VAL A 281 3.52 3.25 27.85
CA VAL A 281 3.39 1.90 28.45
C VAL A 281 4.72 1.18 28.63
N LEU A 282 5.75 1.57 27.88
CA LEU A 282 7.10 1.01 27.94
C LEU A 282 8.06 2.06 28.50
N ASP A 283 9.20 1.60 29.01
CA ASP A 283 10.29 2.51 29.30
C ASP A 283 10.80 3.18 28.00
N PRO A 284 11.39 4.39 28.08
CA PRO A 284 11.84 5.14 26.90
C PRO A 284 12.79 4.36 25.99
N ARG A 285 13.59 3.45 26.57
CA ARG A 285 14.57 2.66 25.85
C ARG A 285 13.90 1.53 25.07
N GLN A 286 12.96 0.83 25.66
CA GLN A 286 12.16 -0.22 25.01
C GLN A 286 11.28 0.38 23.90
N ALA A 287 10.71 1.56 24.12
CA ALA A 287 9.98 2.29 23.09
C ALA A 287 10.89 2.66 21.91
N ALA A 288 12.09 3.18 22.18
CA ALA A 288 13.06 3.51 21.14
C ALA A 288 13.55 2.27 20.37
N LEU A 289 13.86 1.17 21.05
CA LEU A 289 14.26 -0.10 20.42
C LEU A 289 13.15 -0.68 19.54
N ALA A 290 11.90 -0.65 20.01
CA ALA A 290 10.76 -1.12 19.23
C ALA A 290 10.53 -0.28 17.96
N VAL A 291 10.77 1.03 18.04
CA VAL A 291 10.65 1.93 16.89
C VAL A 291 11.78 1.73 15.89
N VAL A 292 13.02 1.51 16.35
CA VAL A 292 14.15 1.14 15.49
C VAL A 292 13.86 -0.20 14.80
N ALA A 293 13.34 -1.20 15.51
CA ALA A 293 12.94 -2.48 14.93
C ALA A 293 11.80 -2.32 13.90
N ALA A 294 10.83 -1.45 14.18
CA ALA A 294 9.70 -1.19 13.29
C ALA A 294 10.10 -0.49 11.98
N THR A 295 11.34 0.02 11.84
CA THR A 295 11.82 0.53 10.56
C THR A 295 11.81 -0.54 9.47
N ASP A 296 11.99 -1.80 9.84
CA ASP A 296 11.96 -2.93 8.91
C ASP A 296 10.54 -3.26 8.40
N LEU A 297 9.50 -2.75 9.07
CA LEU A 297 8.12 -2.89 8.59
C LEU A 297 7.80 -1.89 7.46
N LEU A 298 8.70 -0.95 7.17
CA LEU A 298 8.51 0.10 6.17
C LEU A 298 9.13 -0.31 4.83
N GLN A 299 8.44 -1.18 4.12
CA GLN A 299 8.92 -1.82 2.88
C GLN A 299 8.67 -1.00 1.59
N HIS A 300 8.13 0.22 1.70
CA HIS A 300 7.85 1.03 0.51
C HIS A 300 9.17 1.46 -0.15
N PRO A 301 9.40 1.16 -1.44
CA PRO A 301 10.63 1.51 -2.13
C PRO A 301 10.73 3.03 -2.34
N VAL A 302 11.92 3.59 -2.18
CA VAL A 302 12.25 5.00 -2.45
C VAL A 302 13.58 5.10 -3.20
N THR A 303 13.70 6.12 -4.06
CA THR A 303 14.93 6.42 -4.80
C THR A 303 15.79 7.38 -3.97
N GLY A 304 17.04 6.99 -3.71
CA GLY A 304 18.01 7.82 -3.01
C GLY A 304 18.67 8.88 -3.92
N ARG A 305 19.79 9.46 -3.49
CA ARG A 305 20.60 10.37 -4.32
C ARG A 305 21.26 9.69 -5.52
N ASP A 306 21.44 8.37 -5.44
CA ASP A 306 21.90 7.54 -6.55
C ASP A 306 20.68 6.84 -7.17
N PRO A 307 20.27 7.22 -8.40
CA PRO A 307 19.06 6.72 -9.04
C PRO A 307 19.12 5.22 -9.38
N GLU A 308 20.30 4.59 -9.36
CA GLU A 308 20.46 3.15 -9.58
C GLU A 308 20.33 2.34 -8.28
N SER A 309 20.21 2.99 -7.11
CA SER A 309 20.10 2.33 -5.80
C SER A 309 18.71 2.54 -5.18
N MET A 310 17.76 1.65 -5.51
CA MET A 310 16.47 1.61 -4.82
C MET A 310 16.62 0.88 -3.48
N ARG A 311 16.12 1.48 -2.40
CA ARG A 311 16.12 0.88 -1.07
C ARG A 311 14.76 1.11 -0.40
N PRO A 312 14.28 0.23 0.48
CA PRO A 312 13.08 0.50 1.26
C PRO A 312 13.26 1.76 2.09
N VAL A 313 12.17 2.53 2.25
CA VAL A 313 12.18 3.77 3.05
C VAL A 313 12.59 3.50 4.50
N GLY A 314 12.26 2.30 5.00
CA GLY A 314 12.75 1.77 6.27
C GLY A 314 14.27 1.76 6.39
N ALA A 315 15.00 1.30 5.36
CA ALA A 315 16.46 1.27 5.37
C ALA A 315 17.07 2.68 5.36
N VAL A 316 16.46 3.62 4.63
CA VAL A 316 16.95 5.02 4.59
C VAL A 316 16.72 5.71 5.95
N VAL A 317 15.54 5.52 6.55
CA VAL A 317 15.24 6.02 7.88
C VAL A 317 16.13 5.35 8.94
N ARG A 318 16.34 4.03 8.84
CA ARG A 318 17.26 3.25 9.69
C ARG A 318 18.67 3.79 9.62
N GLN A 319 19.22 4.00 8.43
CA GLN A 319 20.57 4.54 8.26
C GLN A 319 20.72 5.89 8.98
N ARG A 320 19.74 6.78 8.85
CA ARG A 320 19.75 8.09 9.54
C ARG A 320 19.62 7.97 11.05
N LEU A 321 18.80 7.02 11.53
CA LEU A 321 18.69 6.71 12.94
C LEU A 321 20.00 6.17 13.51
N VAL A 322 20.64 5.23 12.81
CA VAL A 322 21.95 4.67 13.17
C VAL A 322 22.99 5.79 13.23
N GLU A 323 23.10 6.62 12.18
CA GLU A 323 24.02 7.77 12.14
C GLU A 323 23.78 8.72 13.32
N THR A 324 22.52 9.04 13.63
CA THR A 324 22.17 9.96 14.72
C THR A 324 22.47 9.37 16.08
N VAL A 325 22.16 8.09 16.29
CA VAL A 325 22.40 7.39 17.56
C VAL A 325 23.91 7.24 17.81
N LEU A 326 24.69 6.91 16.78
CA LEU A 326 26.15 6.86 16.87
C LEU A 326 26.77 8.23 17.19
N GLN A 327 26.18 9.33 16.70
CA GLN A 327 26.60 10.69 17.04
C GLN A 327 26.31 11.09 18.50
N THR A 328 25.41 10.38 19.18
CA THR A 328 25.13 10.61 20.61
C THR A 328 26.02 9.81 21.55
N MET A 329 26.92 8.98 21.00
CA MET A 329 27.90 8.27 21.81
C MET A 329 28.86 9.26 22.47
N PRO A 330 29.14 9.14 23.77
CA PRO A 330 30.21 9.91 24.38
C PRO A 330 31.51 9.59 23.66
N GLU A 331 32.24 10.60 23.19
CA GLU A 331 33.60 10.42 22.68
C GLU A 331 34.37 9.64 23.74
N ALA A 332 34.90 8.47 23.36
CA ALA A 332 35.78 7.72 24.24
C ALA A 332 36.89 8.69 24.65
N SER A 333 36.90 9.09 25.92
CA SER A 333 38.01 9.81 26.51
C SER A 333 39.25 8.97 26.25
N ALA A 334 40.07 9.43 25.32
CA ALA A 334 41.39 8.91 25.06
C ALA A 334 42.27 9.29 26.26
N ASP A 335 42.19 8.52 27.34
CA ASP A 335 43.11 8.57 28.46
C ASP A 335 43.32 7.14 28.97
N GLU A 336 44.47 6.57 28.58
CA GLU A 336 45.26 5.64 29.41
C GLU A 336 45.94 6.42 30.54
#